data_AF-A0A3Q3A3N2-F1
#
_entry.id   AF-A0A3Q3A3N2-F1
#
_cell.length_a   1.000
_cell.length_b   1.000
_cell.length_c   1.000
_cell.angle_alpha   90.00
_cell.angle_beta   90.00
_cell.angle_gamma   90.00
#
_symmetry.space_group_name_H-M   'P 1'
#
loop_
_entity.id
_entity.type
_entity.pdbx_description
1 polymer ?
#
loop_
_entity_poly.entity_id
_entity_poly.type
_entity_poly.pdbx_seq_one_letter_code
_entity_poly.pdbx_strand_id
1 'polypeptide(L)'
;LPVCPVQKSLFVQGTNDSSVVSKCSAAARGYFRDPSLQHFVSKVARRAPLINRGYYVRWRAVDHCVREFLQVTAQCPNRQILSLGAGFDSLYFRLHAYGALSQAVVFEVDFPDVARRKAALIASNISLRGTLDSCLQRRTHRWLVQV
;
A
#
# COMPACT_ATOMS: atom_id res chain seq x y z
N LEU A 1 -34.66 -2.70 -2.02
CA LEU A 1 -34.46 -3.49 -0.78
C LEU A 1 -33.27 -2.90 -0.02
N PRO A 2 -33.39 -2.62 1.28
CA PRO A 2 -32.25 -2.12 2.06
C PRO A 2 -31.20 -3.23 2.17
N VAL A 3 -29.98 -2.93 1.75
CA VAL A 3 -28.85 -3.86 1.81
C VAL A 3 -28.39 -3.96 3.26
N CYS A 4 -28.29 -5.17 3.81
CA CYS A 4 -27.80 -5.38 5.18
C CYS A 4 -26.40 -4.73 5.36
N PRO A 5 -26.09 -4.09 6.51
CA PRO A 5 -24.83 -3.39 6.73
C PRO A 5 -23.57 -4.24 6.45
N VAL A 6 -23.64 -5.53 6.79
CA VAL A 6 -22.59 -6.53 6.52
C VAL A 6 -22.39 -6.77 5.02
N GLN A 7 -23.47 -6.75 4.24
CA GLN A 7 -23.40 -6.97 2.81
C GLN A 7 -22.88 -5.71 2.09
N LYS A 8 -23.18 -4.51 2.62
CA LYS A 8 -22.60 -3.25 2.15
C LYS A 8 -21.08 -3.20 2.38
N SER A 9 -20.58 -3.68 3.53
CA SER A 9 -19.13 -3.70 3.79
C SER A 9 -18.39 -4.66 2.87
N LEU A 10 -18.97 -5.82 2.53
CA LEU A 10 -18.37 -6.77 1.57
C LEU A 10 -18.20 -6.17 0.16
N PHE A 11 -19.18 -5.42 -0.34
CA PHE A 11 -19.04 -4.73 -1.64
C PHE A 11 -17.94 -3.68 -1.60
N VAL A 12 -17.84 -2.91 -0.51
CA VAL A 12 -16.78 -1.91 -0.32
C VAL A 12 -15.41 -2.60 -0.28
N GLN A 13 -15.27 -3.70 0.44
CA GLN A 13 -14.01 -4.47 0.49
C GLN A 13 -13.65 -5.09 -0.87
N GLY A 14 -14.64 -5.52 -1.67
CA GLY A 14 -14.41 -6.04 -3.02
C GLY A 14 -13.81 -5.01 -3.99
N THR A 15 -13.97 -3.71 -3.71
CA THR A 15 -13.33 -2.65 -4.51
C THR A 15 -11.80 -2.67 -4.39
N ASN A 16 -11.24 -3.15 -3.27
CA ASN A 16 -9.80 -3.33 -3.11
C ASN A 16 -9.25 -4.30 -4.16
N ASP A 17 -9.91 -5.45 -4.33
CA ASP A 17 -9.46 -6.51 -5.23
C ASP A 17 -9.51 -6.03 -6.70
N SER A 18 -10.53 -5.25 -7.07
CA SER A 18 -10.59 -4.61 -8.39
C SER A 18 -9.51 -3.54 -8.59
N SER A 19 -9.17 -2.80 -7.52
CA SER A 19 -8.21 -1.71 -7.55
C SER A 19 -6.77 -2.20 -7.68
N VAL A 20 -6.39 -3.22 -6.90
CA VAL A 20 -5.03 -3.81 -6.95
C VAL A 20 -4.74 -4.44 -8.32
N VAL A 21 -5.73 -5.10 -8.92
CA VAL A 21 -5.63 -5.64 -10.29
C VAL A 21 -5.38 -4.52 -11.30
N SER A 22 -6.06 -3.39 -11.15
CA SER A 22 -5.90 -2.26 -12.07
C SER A 22 -4.55 -1.55 -11.91
N LYS A 23 -4.05 -1.42 -10.67
CA LYS A 23 -2.67 -0.98 -10.40
C LYS A 23 -1.64 -1.93 -11.03
N CYS A 24 -1.83 -3.24 -10.88
CA CYS A 24 -0.92 -4.24 -11.44
C CYS A 24 -0.92 -4.24 -12.97
N SER A 25 -2.10 -4.11 -13.59
CA SER A 25 -2.22 -3.91 -15.05
C SER A 25 -1.41 -2.70 -15.52
N ALA A 26 -1.52 -1.55 -14.84
CA ALA A 26 -0.77 -0.35 -15.19
C ALA A 26 0.75 -0.55 -15.01
N ALA A 27 1.18 -1.12 -13.89
CA ALA A 27 2.59 -1.41 -13.62
C ALA A 27 3.20 -2.38 -14.65
N ALA A 28 2.49 -3.46 -14.99
CA ALA A 28 2.93 -4.43 -15.99
C ALA A 28 3.05 -3.84 -17.41
N ARG A 29 2.35 -2.73 -17.68
CA ARG A 29 2.44 -1.96 -18.93
C ARG A 29 3.46 -0.82 -18.87
N GLY A 30 4.25 -0.75 -17.81
CA GLY A 30 5.37 0.19 -17.70
C GLY A 30 4.96 1.62 -17.35
N TYR A 31 3.70 1.86 -16.94
CA TYR A 31 3.28 3.20 -16.50
C TYR A 31 4.06 3.65 -15.26
N PHE A 32 4.38 2.73 -14.35
CA PHE A 32 5.24 2.96 -13.20
C PHE A 32 5.89 1.65 -12.75
N ARG A 33 6.94 1.74 -11.93
CA ARG A 33 7.64 0.57 -11.37
C ARG A 33 7.22 0.35 -9.93
N ASP A 34 6.68 -0.83 -9.66
CA ASP A 34 6.26 -1.26 -8.33
C ASP A 34 6.41 -2.79 -8.19
N PRO A 35 7.61 -3.27 -7.85
CA PRO A 35 7.90 -4.71 -7.81
C PRO A 35 7.10 -5.46 -6.74
N SER A 36 6.68 -4.78 -5.68
CA SER A 36 5.94 -5.39 -4.58
C SER A 36 4.49 -5.67 -4.93
N LEU A 37 3.91 -4.92 -5.89
CA LEU A 37 2.49 -4.94 -6.20
C LEU A 37 2.00 -6.31 -6.71
N GLN A 38 2.87 -7.06 -7.39
CA GLN A 38 2.57 -8.42 -7.87
C GLN A 38 2.27 -9.41 -6.74
N HIS A 39 2.81 -9.19 -5.54
CA HIS A 39 2.62 -10.08 -4.39
C HIS A 39 1.27 -9.86 -3.69
N PHE A 40 0.54 -8.81 -4.05
CA PHE A 40 -0.77 -8.51 -3.48
C PHE A 40 -1.94 -8.84 -4.40
N VAL A 41 -1.67 -9.40 -5.58
CA VAL A 41 -2.70 -9.72 -6.57
C VAL A 41 -2.89 -11.23 -6.64
N SER A 42 -4.13 -11.68 -6.45
CA SER A 42 -4.50 -13.09 -6.62
C SER A 42 -4.72 -13.49 -8.08
N LYS A 43 -5.15 -12.55 -8.93
CA LYS A 43 -5.39 -12.76 -10.37
C LYS A 43 -4.92 -11.57 -11.18
N VAL A 44 -3.96 -11.79 -12.07
CA VAL A 44 -3.53 -10.75 -13.02
C VAL A 44 -4.58 -10.62 -14.12
N ALA A 45 -5.11 -9.42 -14.32
CA ALA A 45 -6.01 -9.13 -15.43
C ALA A 45 -5.64 -7.81 -16.10
N ARG A 46 -5.72 -7.78 -17.42
CA ARG A 46 -5.42 -6.59 -18.22
C ARG A 46 -6.61 -5.62 -18.19
N ARG A 47 -6.32 -4.32 -18.04
CA ARG A 47 -7.29 -3.23 -18.16
C ARG A 47 -7.09 -2.43 -19.45
N ALA A 48 -8.14 -1.72 -19.86
CA ALA A 48 -8.09 -0.82 -21.01
C ALA A 48 -7.02 0.28 -20.80
N PRO A 49 -6.39 0.80 -21.88
CA PRO A 49 -5.37 1.85 -21.77
C PRO A 49 -5.81 3.08 -20.97
N LEU A 50 -7.07 3.50 -21.14
CA LEU A 50 -7.64 4.64 -20.41
C LEU A 50 -7.66 4.40 -18.89
N ILE A 51 -8.00 3.18 -18.46
CA ILE A 51 -7.98 2.79 -17.04
C ILE A 51 -6.54 2.80 -16.51
N ASN A 52 -5.59 2.25 -17.26
CA ASN A 52 -4.18 2.26 -16.86
C ASN A 52 -3.65 3.70 -16.71
N ARG A 53 -4.03 4.61 -17.62
CA ARG A 53 -3.69 6.04 -17.52
C ARG A 53 -4.29 6.69 -16.27
N GLY A 54 -5.54 6.40 -15.94
CA GLY A 54 -6.16 6.87 -14.70
C GLY A 54 -5.41 6.39 -13.45
N TYR A 55 -5.03 5.11 -13.42
CA TYR A 55 -4.24 4.54 -12.32
C TYR A 55 -2.82 5.10 -12.24
N TYR A 56 -2.20 5.41 -13.38
CA TYR A 56 -0.93 6.12 -13.41
C TYR A 56 -1.03 7.50 -12.76
N VAL A 57 -2.03 8.30 -13.15
CA VAL A 57 -2.23 9.64 -12.57
C VAL A 57 -2.47 9.52 -11.06
N ARG A 58 -3.34 8.60 -10.63
CA ARG A 58 -3.60 8.32 -9.21
C ARG A 58 -2.31 7.94 -8.47
N TRP A 59 -1.51 7.03 -9.04
CA TRP A 59 -0.26 6.58 -8.44
C TRP A 59 0.75 7.74 -8.33
N ARG A 60 0.93 8.51 -9.41
CA ARG A 60 1.85 9.66 -9.46
C ARG A 60 1.47 10.76 -8.49
N ALA A 61 0.18 11.06 -8.36
CA ALA A 61 -0.30 12.08 -7.42
C ALA A 61 0.05 11.72 -5.98
N VAL A 62 -0.27 10.48 -5.56
CA VAL A 62 0.04 10.02 -4.20
C VAL A 62 1.56 9.94 -3.98
N ASP A 63 2.31 9.39 -4.93
CA ASP A 63 3.77 9.29 -4.83
C ASP A 63 4.41 10.68 -4.72
N HIS A 64 3.99 11.64 -5.54
CA HIS A 64 4.49 13.01 -5.49
C HIS A 64 4.20 13.67 -4.13
N CYS A 65 2.95 13.64 -3.65
CA CYS A 65 2.59 14.25 -2.37
C CYS A 65 3.37 13.65 -1.20
N VAL A 66 3.56 12.33 -1.17
CA VAL A 66 4.31 11.66 -0.09
C VAL A 66 5.79 12.01 -0.14
N ARG A 67 6.39 12.03 -1.34
CA ARG A 67 7.80 12.40 -1.49
C ARG A 67 8.03 13.87 -1.12
N GLU A 68 7.16 14.76 -1.57
CA GLU A 68 7.20 16.18 -1.23
C GLU A 68 7.09 16.38 0.29
N PHE A 69 6.11 15.71 0.93
CA PHE A 69 5.99 15.72 2.38
C PHE A 69 7.29 15.29 3.06
N LEU A 70 7.89 14.18 2.64
CA LEU A 70 9.14 13.67 3.22
C LEU A 70 10.33 14.61 3.00
N GLN A 71 10.36 15.33 1.86
CA GLN A 71 11.40 16.30 1.52
C GLN A 71 11.26 17.58 2.34
N VAL A 72 10.08 18.22 2.32
CA VAL A 72 9.81 19.48 3.04
C VAL A 72 9.96 19.29 4.55
N THR A 73 9.62 18.12 5.06
CA THR A 73 9.74 17.80 6.50
C THR A 73 11.05 17.08 6.85
N ALA A 74 12.07 17.10 6.00
CA ALA A 74 13.30 16.32 6.21
C ALA A 74 13.99 16.58 7.56
N GLN A 75 13.86 17.79 8.12
CA GLN A 75 14.42 18.17 9.41
C GLN A 75 13.51 17.81 10.61
N CYS A 76 12.27 17.39 10.36
CA CYS A 76 11.33 17.04 11.41
C CYS A 76 11.59 15.60 11.91
N PRO A 77 11.85 15.40 13.20
CA PRO A 77 11.91 14.06 13.77
C PRO A 77 10.51 13.44 13.82
N ASN A 78 10.43 12.11 13.75
CA ASN A 78 9.19 11.33 13.95
C ASN A 78 8.03 11.66 12.99
N ARG A 79 8.31 11.66 11.68
CA ARG A 79 7.28 11.87 10.65
C ARG A 79 6.35 10.66 10.58
N GLN A 80 5.08 10.90 10.27
CA GLN A 80 4.06 9.86 10.20
C GLN A 80 3.24 10.02 8.92
N ILE A 81 3.05 8.91 8.21
CA ILE A 81 2.19 8.80 7.03
C ILE A 81 1.08 7.83 7.41
N LEU A 82 -0.16 8.30 7.44
CA LEU A 82 -1.33 7.49 7.73
C LEU A 82 -2.14 7.27 6.45
N SER A 83 -2.15 6.04 5.94
CA SER A 83 -2.94 5.63 4.78
C SER A 83 -4.27 5.04 5.23
N LEU A 84 -5.36 5.79 5.02
CA LEU A 84 -6.72 5.36 5.32
C LEU A 84 -7.33 4.62 4.12
N GLY A 85 -7.89 3.42 4.35
CA GLY A 85 -8.33 2.55 3.27
C GLY A 85 -7.15 2.11 2.40
N ALA A 86 -6.04 1.73 3.04
CA ALA A 86 -4.79 1.41 2.35
C ALA A 86 -4.96 0.24 1.37
N GLY A 87 -5.90 -0.66 1.65
CA GLY A 87 -6.09 -1.88 0.90
C GLY A 87 -4.76 -2.59 0.69
N PHE A 88 -4.53 -3.02 -0.54
CA PHE A 88 -3.31 -3.67 -0.96
C PHE A 88 -2.29 -2.70 -1.60
N ASP A 89 -2.23 -1.44 -1.14
CA ASP A 89 -1.15 -0.54 -1.54
C ASP A 89 0.22 -1.05 -1.07
N SER A 90 1.26 -0.74 -1.84
CA SER A 90 2.65 -1.10 -1.59
C SER A 90 3.52 0.11 -1.25
N LEU A 91 2.93 1.26 -0.90
CA LEU A 91 3.63 2.53 -0.60
C LEU A 91 4.76 2.33 0.40
N TYR A 92 4.52 1.61 1.50
CA TYR A 92 5.56 1.31 2.48
C TYR A 92 6.80 0.67 1.83
N PHE A 93 6.60 -0.39 1.05
CA PHE A 93 7.68 -1.13 0.40
C PHE A 93 8.43 -0.26 -0.61
N ARG A 94 7.71 0.59 -1.37
CA ARG A 94 8.33 1.56 -2.27
C ARG A 94 9.22 2.54 -1.51
N LEU A 95 8.71 3.17 -0.45
CA LEU A 95 9.46 4.14 0.34
C LEU A 95 10.67 3.49 1.04
N HIS A 96 10.52 2.26 1.53
CA HIS A 96 11.62 1.49 2.11
C HIS A 96 12.72 1.24 1.08
N ALA A 97 12.36 0.77 -0.12
CA ALA A 97 13.31 0.53 -1.21
C ALA A 97 14.06 1.80 -1.64
N TYR A 98 13.44 2.97 -1.53
CA TYR A 98 14.09 4.27 -1.77
C TYR A 98 14.89 4.82 -0.58
N GLY A 99 14.93 4.12 0.56
CA GLY A 99 15.60 4.60 1.77
C GLY A 99 14.91 5.80 2.44
N ALA A 100 13.65 6.08 2.09
CA ALA A 100 12.94 7.29 2.47
C ALA A 100 12.30 7.22 3.89
N LEU A 101 12.50 6.12 4.63
CA LEU A 101 11.84 5.85 5.92
C LEU A 101 12.74 6.07 7.16
N SER A 102 13.92 6.67 7.01
CA SER A 102 14.89 6.83 8.11
C SER A 102 14.33 7.52 9.37
N GLN A 103 13.38 8.44 9.23
CA GLN A 103 12.67 9.07 10.35
C GLN A 103 11.17 9.22 10.07
N ALA A 104 10.61 8.32 9.26
CA ALA A 104 9.19 8.30 8.94
C ALA A 104 8.58 6.94 9.30
N VAL A 105 7.36 6.96 9.81
CA VAL A 105 6.54 5.77 10.04
C VAL A 105 5.40 5.78 9.05
N VAL A 106 5.07 4.61 8.51
CA VAL A 106 3.85 4.43 7.72
C VAL A 106 2.89 3.59 8.53
N PHE A 107 1.68 4.11 8.72
CA PHE A 107 0.55 3.41 9.29
C PHE A 107 -0.48 3.19 8.19
N GLU A 108 -1.06 2.00 8.17
CA GLU A 108 -2.10 1.63 7.23
C GLU A 108 -3.33 1.20 8.02
N VAL A 109 -4.50 1.72 7.66
CA VAL A 109 -5.76 1.39 8.31
C VAL A 109 -6.75 0.94 7.26
N ASP A 110 -7.41 -0.18 7.49
CA ASP A 110 -8.47 -0.72 6.64
C ASP A 110 -9.45 -1.57 7.45
N PHE A 111 -10.46 -2.13 6.80
CA PHE A 111 -11.33 -3.12 7.42
C PHE A 111 -10.51 -4.33 7.90
N PRO A 112 -10.86 -4.92 9.07
CA PRO A 112 -10.09 -6.02 9.66
C PRO A 112 -9.81 -7.18 8.70
N ASP A 113 -10.78 -7.53 7.84
CA ASP A 113 -10.61 -8.62 6.88
C ASP A 113 -9.65 -8.27 5.73
N VAL A 114 -9.66 -7.02 5.26
CA VAL A 114 -8.71 -6.53 4.25
C VAL A 114 -7.29 -6.51 4.85
N ALA A 115 -7.16 -5.96 6.05
CA ALA A 115 -5.90 -5.86 6.75
C ALA A 115 -5.31 -7.25 7.08
N ARG A 116 -6.14 -8.20 7.54
CA ARG A 116 -5.74 -9.60 7.79
C ARG A 116 -5.27 -10.30 6.51
N ARG A 117 -5.99 -10.12 5.38
CA ARG A 117 -5.57 -10.67 4.09
C ARG A 117 -4.22 -10.10 3.65
N LYS A 118 -4.01 -8.79 3.80
CA LYS A 118 -2.73 -8.14 3.49
C LYS A 118 -1.60 -8.70 4.36
N ALA A 119 -1.82 -8.80 5.67
CA ALA A 119 -0.84 -9.35 6.61
C ALA A 119 -0.45 -10.79 6.27
N ALA A 120 -1.42 -11.63 5.87
CA ALA A 120 -1.16 -13.00 5.43
C ALA A 120 -0.32 -13.07 4.13
N LEU A 121 -0.59 -12.18 3.17
CA LEU A 121 0.20 -12.06 1.93
C LEU A 121 1.64 -11.62 2.21
N ILE A 122 1.83 -10.70 3.16
CA ILE A 122 3.15 -10.25 3.60
C ILE A 122 3.90 -11.38 4.30
N ALA A 123 3.25 -12.07 5.25
CA ALA A 123 3.87 -13.12 6.05
C ALA A 123 4.29 -14.34 5.21
N SER A 124 3.53 -14.64 4.15
CA SER A 124 3.83 -15.75 3.22
C SER A 124 4.92 -15.41 2.20
N ASN A 125 5.33 -14.14 2.07
CA ASN A 125 6.35 -13.70 1.13
C ASN A 125 7.63 -13.28 1.86
N ILE A 126 8.71 -14.04 1.65
CA ILE A 126 10.01 -13.83 2.32
C ILE A 126 10.58 -12.43 2.05
N SER A 127 10.45 -11.91 0.83
CA SER A 127 10.97 -10.59 0.47
C SER A 127 10.23 -9.46 1.18
N LEU A 128 8.88 -9.53 1.21
CA LEU A 128 8.06 -8.55 1.91
C LEU A 128 8.29 -8.61 3.43
N ARG A 129 8.34 -9.82 3.99
CA ARG A 129 8.61 -10.02 5.42
C ARG A 129 9.97 -9.48 5.84
N GLY A 130 11.03 -9.81 5.10
CA GLY A 130 12.39 -9.33 5.40
C GLY A 130 12.50 -7.80 5.40
N THR A 131 11.70 -7.14 4.56
CA THR A 131 11.61 -5.67 4.52
C THR A 131 11.08 -5.11 5.86
N LEU A 132 10.02 -5.71 6.41
CA LEU A 132 9.42 -5.28 7.67
C LEU A 132 10.30 -5.62 8.88
N ASP A 133 10.91 -6.80 8.91
CA ASP A 133 11.76 -7.24 10.02
C ASP A 133 12.97 -6.30 10.18
N SER A 134 13.57 -5.85 9.07
CA SER A 134 14.65 -4.85 9.08
C SER A 134 14.25 -3.49 9.65
N CYS A 135 12.96 -3.15 9.61
CA CYS A 135 12.41 -1.92 10.16
C CYS A 135 12.09 -2.06 11.66
N LEU A 136 11.56 -3.21 12.09
CA LEU A 136 11.28 -3.50 13.49
C LEU A 136 12.57 -3.56 14.32
N GLN A 137 13.64 -4.15 13.77
CA GLN A 137 14.95 -4.20 14.43
C GLN A 137 15.57 -2.81 14.69
N ARG A 138 15.23 -1.79 13.88
CA ARG A 138 15.69 -0.40 14.10
C ARG A 138 14.95 0.34 15.21
N ARG A 139 13.88 -0.25 15.79
CA ARG A 139 12.91 0.45 16.64
C ARG A 139 12.61 -0.26 17.95
N THR A 140 13.63 -0.75 18.64
CA THR A 140 13.51 -1.37 19.97
C THR A 140 12.94 -0.45 21.08
N HIS A 141 12.66 0.84 20.82
CA HIS A 141 12.00 1.73 21.77
C HIS A 141 11.01 2.70 21.10
N ARG A 142 9.78 2.25 20.80
CA ARG A 142 8.53 3.05 20.84
C ARG A 142 7.36 2.27 20.22
N TRP A 143 6.34 2.05 21.05
CA TRP A 143 4.98 1.59 20.79
C TRP A 143 4.62 1.20 19.34
N LEU A 144 4.49 -0.12 19.15
CA LEU A 144 3.87 -0.77 18.00
C LEU A 144 2.39 -0.34 17.88
N VAL A 145 1.99 0.09 16.69
CA VAL A 145 0.65 -0.20 16.20
C VAL A 145 0.82 -1.04 14.94
N GLN A 146 0.59 -2.34 15.09
CA GLN A 146 0.41 -3.30 14.01
C GLN A 146 -1.08 -3.30 13.64
N VAL A 147 -1.34 -3.20 12.33
CA VAL A 147 -2.58 -3.54 11.58
C VAL A 147 -3.87 -2.83 12.02
#